data_AF-A0A353CAA8-F1
#
_entry.id   AF-A0A353CAA8-F1
#
_cell.length_a   1.000
_cell.length_b   1.000
_cell.length_c   1.000
_cell.angle_alpha   90.00
_cell.angle_beta   90.00
_cell.angle_gamma   90.00
#
_symmetry.space_group_name_H-M   'P 1'
#
loop_
_entity.id
_entity.type
_entity.pdbx_description
1 polymer ?
#
loop_
_entity_poly.entity_id
_entity_poly.type
_entity_poly.pdbx_seq_one_letter_code
_entity_poly.pdbx_strand_id
1 'polypeptide(L)'
;RGPAKVWILLALGIAAIFVTGISGSMAALTNMLFPSETLAEGIAKDFDPNSHILLRLRILHPIFSIFTAVFLIFLSDMIRKAANKDALVSKWANVVSILVIVQIIFGGATLLLLAPIVMQLGHLLLADLIWISFVLMGASVFTAGRADQL
;
A
#
# COMPACT_ATOMS: atom_id res chain seq x y z
N ARG A 1 19.66 -17.14 11.19
CA ARG A 1 18.66 -16.07 11.53
C ARG A 1 17.30 -16.62 11.12
N GLY A 2 16.40 -16.86 12.08
CA GLY A 2 15.35 -17.87 11.92
C GLY A 2 14.14 -17.49 11.04
N PRO A 3 13.47 -18.49 10.44
CA PRO A 3 12.27 -18.33 9.59
C PRO A 3 11.14 -17.56 10.28
N ALA A 4 11.02 -17.67 11.61
CA ALA A 4 10.00 -16.96 12.40
C ALA A 4 10.00 -15.44 12.20
N LYS A 5 11.17 -14.80 12.02
CA LYS A 5 11.24 -13.35 11.81
C LYS A 5 10.64 -12.94 10.47
N VAL A 6 10.85 -13.73 9.42
CA VAL A 6 10.31 -13.44 8.08
C VAL A 6 8.79 -13.58 8.07
N TRP A 7 8.24 -14.58 8.75
CA TRP A 7 6.79 -14.75 8.89
C TRP A 7 6.12 -13.59 9.65
N ILE A 8 6.75 -13.10 10.72
CA ILE A 8 6.25 -11.93 11.43
C ILE A 8 6.25 -10.70 10.52
N LEU A 9 7.32 -10.48 9.76
CA LEU A 9 7.39 -9.37 8.81
C LEU A 9 6.28 -9.48 7.75
N LEU A 10 6.07 -10.67 7.18
CA LEU A 10 4.99 -10.89 6.21
C LEU A 10 3.61 -10.62 6.81
N ALA A 11 3.35 -11.07 8.04
CA ALA A 11 2.08 -10.82 8.73
C ALA A 11 1.85 -9.32 8.99
N LEU A 12 2.90 -8.59 9.41
CA LEU A 12 2.85 -7.14 9.57
C LEU A 12 2.63 -6.42 8.22
N GLY A 13 3.24 -6.92 7.13
CA GLY A 13 3.01 -6.44 5.77
C GLY A 13 1.55 -6.58 5.35
N ILE A 14 0.93 -7.73 5.61
CA ILE A 14 -0.51 -7.95 5.36
C ILE A 14 -1.34 -6.93 6.15
N ALA A 15 -1.10 -6.80 7.45
CA ALA A 15 -1.84 -5.88 8.29
C ALA A 15 -1.73 -4.43 7.80
N ALA A 16 -0.52 -3.98 7.43
CA ALA A 16 -0.29 -2.64 6.90
C ALA A 16 -1.04 -2.40 5.58
N ILE A 17 -0.98 -3.35 4.63
CA ILE A 17 -1.70 -3.26 3.36
C ILE A 17 -3.22 -3.16 3.59
N PHE A 18 -3.77 -3.97 4.50
CA PHE A 18 -5.19 -3.96 4.80
C PHE A 18 -5.64 -2.66 5.47
N VAL A 19 -4.91 -2.16 6.46
CA VAL A 19 -5.22 -0.88 7.11
C VAL A 19 -5.22 0.26 6.09
N THR A 20 -4.20 0.31 5.23
CA THR A 20 -4.12 1.30 4.15
C THR A 20 -5.27 1.12 3.14
N GLY A 21 -5.60 -0.11 2.74
CA GLY A 21 -6.69 -0.41 1.81
C GLY A 21 -8.07 -0.01 2.35
N ILE A 22 -8.36 -0.31 3.62
CA ILE A 22 -9.60 0.07 4.30
C ILE A 22 -9.71 1.60 4.37
N SER A 23 -8.65 2.29 4.80
CA SER A 23 -8.66 3.75 4.83
C SER A 23 -8.82 4.36 3.43
N GLY A 24 -8.26 3.73 2.40
CA GLY A 24 -8.37 4.17 1.01
C GLY A 24 -9.77 4.01 0.42
N SER A 25 -10.45 2.89 0.68
CA SER A 25 -11.83 2.69 0.25
C SER A 25 -12.78 3.67 0.94
N MET A 26 -12.55 3.98 2.22
CA MET A 26 -13.28 5.03 2.93
C MET A 26 -13.03 6.42 2.33
N ALA A 27 -11.78 6.74 1.97
CA ALA A 27 -11.45 8.02 1.32
C ALA A 27 -12.12 8.16 -0.05
N ALA A 28 -12.10 7.10 -0.87
CA ALA A 28 -12.77 7.06 -2.17
C ALA A 28 -14.29 7.23 -2.05
N LEU A 29 -14.94 6.48 -1.13
CA LEU A 29 -16.36 6.63 -0.84
C LEU A 29 -16.71 8.05 -0.40
N THR A 30 -15.89 8.64 0.46
CA THR A 30 -16.08 10.00 0.96
C THR A 30 -15.95 11.05 -0.15
N ASN A 31 -15.01 10.88 -1.08
CA ASN A 31 -14.89 11.75 -2.27
C ASN A 31 -16.15 11.72 -3.15
N MET A 32 -16.85 10.59 -3.21
CA MET A 32 -18.12 10.47 -3.96
C MET A 32 -19.30 11.10 -3.21
N LEU A 33 -19.36 10.94 -1.88
CA LEU A 33 -20.46 11.48 -1.05
C LEU A 33 -20.34 13.01 -0.83
N PHE A 34 -19.13 13.53 -0.74
CA PHE A 34 -18.84 14.93 -0.43
C PHE A 34 -17.84 15.51 -1.45
N PRO A 35 -18.28 15.75 -2.70
CA PRO A 35 -17.42 16.30 -3.74
C PRO A 35 -16.93 17.71 -3.39
N SER A 36 -15.79 18.08 -3.95
CA SER A 36 -15.19 19.42 -3.83
C SER A 36 -14.73 19.89 -5.20
N GLU A 37 -14.91 21.18 -5.51
CA GLU A 37 -14.55 21.74 -6.82
C GLU A 37 -13.07 22.10 -6.89
N THR A 38 -12.45 22.33 -5.74
CA THR A 38 -11.02 22.66 -5.65
C THR A 38 -10.31 21.87 -4.56
N LEU A 39 -8.99 21.73 -4.70
CA LEU A 39 -8.16 21.04 -3.71
C LEU A 39 -8.16 21.79 -2.37
N ALA A 40 -8.12 23.13 -2.41
CA ALA A 40 -8.13 23.97 -1.22
C ALA A 40 -9.44 23.80 -0.42
N GLU A 41 -10.58 23.75 -1.11
CA GLU A 41 -11.88 23.47 -0.50
C GLU A 41 -11.91 22.06 0.14
N GLY A 42 -11.39 21.05 -0.56
CA GLY A 42 -11.30 19.69 -0.04
C GLY A 42 -10.48 19.61 1.26
N ILE A 43 -9.31 20.24 1.28
CA ILE A 43 -8.46 20.31 2.48
C ILE A 43 -9.17 21.07 3.61
N ALA A 44 -9.80 22.21 3.32
CA ALA A 44 -10.53 22.96 4.35
C ALA A 44 -11.64 22.12 5.02
N LYS A 45 -12.38 21.36 4.20
CA LYS A 45 -13.40 20.42 4.67
C LYS A 45 -12.83 19.27 5.53
N ASP A 46 -11.65 18.77 5.19
CA ASP A 46 -11.00 17.68 5.95
C ASP A 46 -10.65 18.10 7.39
N PHE A 47 -10.43 19.40 7.63
CA PHE A 47 -10.07 19.94 8.96
C PHE A 47 -11.20 20.65 9.71
N ASP A 48 -12.34 20.90 9.07
CA ASP A 48 -13.45 21.61 9.70
C ASP A 48 -14.13 20.77 10.81
N PRO A 49 -14.15 21.23 12.07
CA PRO A 49 -14.82 20.57 13.18
C PRO A 49 -16.34 20.43 13.05
N ASN A 50 -16.96 21.04 12.03
CA ASN A 50 -18.37 20.88 11.70
C ASN A 50 -18.62 19.91 10.53
N SER A 51 -17.57 19.49 9.81
CA SER A 51 -17.69 18.57 8.68
C SER A 51 -18.02 17.14 9.13
N HIS A 52 -18.67 16.36 8.28
CA HIS A 52 -19.04 14.98 8.61
C HIS A 52 -17.80 14.14 9.00
N ILE A 53 -17.93 13.25 9.98
CA ILE A 53 -16.79 12.46 10.51
C ILE A 53 -16.05 11.70 9.40
N LEU A 54 -16.79 11.12 8.45
CA LEU A 54 -16.20 10.42 7.29
C LEU A 54 -15.28 11.31 6.46
N LEU A 55 -15.59 12.61 6.36
CA LEU A 55 -14.79 13.59 5.63
C LEU A 55 -13.41 13.75 6.26
N ARG A 56 -13.38 13.90 7.58
CA ARG A 56 -12.14 14.08 8.34
C ARG A 56 -11.28 12.82 8.36
N LEU A 57 -11.89 11.63 8.27
CA LEU A 57 -11.14 10.36 8.21
C LEU A 57 -10.34 10.22 6.91
N ARG A 58 -10.64 11.00 5.87
CA ARG A 58 -9.90 10.99 4.59
C ARG A 58 -8.40 11.23 4.80
N ILE A 59 -8.03 12.08 5.76
CA ILE A 59 -6.62 12.39 6.05
C ILE A 59 -5.82 11.18 6.56
N LEU A 60 -6.50 10.17 7.12
CA LEU A 60 -5.82 8.98 7.61
C LEU A 60 -5.23 8.15 6.47
N HIS A 61 -5.88 8.13 5.31
CA HIS A 61 -5.40 7.37 4.17
C HIS A 61 -4.00 7.81 3.69
N PRO A 62 -3.74 9.07 3.31
CA PRO A 62 -2.40 9.48 2.88
C PRO A 62 -1.34 9.26 3.96
N ILE A 63 -1.70 9.42 5.25
CA ILE A 63 -0.79 9.13 6.37
C ILE A 63 -0.41 7.64 6.38
N PHE A 64 -1.41 6.73 6.41
CA PHE A 64 -1.14 5.30 6.39
C PHE A 64 -0.47 4.84 5.10
N SER A 65 -0.79 5.44 3.95
CA SER A 65 -0.15 5.13 2.68
C SER A 65 1.34 5.43 2.69
N ILE A 66 1.76 6.57 3.24
CA ILE A 66 3.20 6.92 3.35
C ILE A 66 3.91 5.93 4.28
N PHE A 67 3.37 5.67 5.46
CA PHE A 67 3.99 4.73 6.41
C PHE A 67 4.07 3.31 5.86
N THR A 68 2.98 2.81 5.26
CA THR A 68 2.95 1.48 4.62
C THR A 68 3.90 1.41 3.44
N ALA A 69 4.00 2.45 2.61
CA ALA A 69 4.93 2.47 1.48
C ALA A 69 6.39 2.35 1.93
N VAL A 70 6.79 3.19 2.88
CA VAL A 70 8.14 3.15 3.46
C VAL A 70 8.40 1.79 4.09
N PHE A 71 7.47 1.28 4.89
CA PHE A 71 7.56 -0.01 5.54
C PHE A 71 7.71 -1.16 4.54
N LEU A 72 6.90 -1.22 3.48
CA LEU A 72 6.95 -2.29 2.49
C LEU A 72 8.26 -2.28 1.70
N ILE A 73 8.81 -1.12 1.35
CA ILE A 73 10.11 -1.02 0.67
C ILE A 73 11.22 -1.62 1.54
N PHE A 74 11.28 -1.24 2.83
CA PHE A 74 12.27 -1.79 3.75
C PHE A 74 12.06 -3.28 4.02
N LEU A 75 10.80 -3.69 4.21
CA LEU A 75 10.44 -5.10 4.40
C LEU A 75 10.87 -5.95 3.20
N SER A 76 10.58 -5.51 1.97
CA SER A 76 10.97 -6.22 0.76
C SER A 76 12.49 -6.37 0.65
N ASP A 77 13.26 -5.33 0.98
CA ASP A 77 14.73 -5.43 1.01
C ASP A 77 15.24 -6.38 2.11
N MET A 78 14.63 -6.35 3.30
CA MET A 78 14.96 -7.27 4.40
C MET A 78 14.69 -8.73 4.04
N ILE A 79 13.54 -9.02 3.42
CA ILE A 79 13.17 -10.37 2.97
C ILE A 79 14.12 -10.84 1.86
N ARG A 80 14.40 -9.99 0.88
CA ARG A 80 15.37 -10.27 -0.19
C ARG A 80 16.74 -10.64 0.37
N LYS A 81 17.25 -9.88 1.34
CA LYS A 81 18.54 -10.14 1.99
C LYS A 81 18.53 -11.43 2.81
N ALA A 82 17.39 -11.78 3.41
CA ALA A 82 17.25 -13.01 4.20
C ALA A 82 17.19 -14.28 3.35
N ALA A 83 16.78 -14.18 2.08
CA ALA A 83 16.57 -15.31 1.19
C ALA A 83 17.82 -15.77 0.41
N ASN A 84 19.04 -15.48 0.91
CA ASN A 84 20.30 -15.99 0.35
C ASN A 84 20.47 -15.88 -1.19
N LYS A 85 19.96 -14.80 -1.81
CA LYS A 85 19.97 -14.56 -3.26
C LYS A 85 19.06 -15.47 -4.10
N ASP A 86 18.00 -16.05 -3.52
CA ASP A 86 16.94 -16.68 -4.31
C ASP A 86 16.40 -15.69 -5.36
N ALA A 87 16.37 -16.13 -6.62
CA ALA A 87 16.05 -15.28 -7.76
C ALA A 87 14.57 -14.87 -7.77
N LEU A 88 13.66 -15.76 -7.34
CA LEU A 88 12.22 -15.49 -7.31
C LEU A 88 11.87 -14.53 -6.18
N VAL A 89 12.42 -14.73 -4.98
CA VAL A 89 12.24 -13.80 -3.86
C VAL A 89 12.75 -12.41 -4.24
N SER A 90 13.94 -12.34 -4.84
CA SER A 90 14.53 -11.07 -5.27
C SER A 90 13.70 -10.36 -6.34
N LYS A 91 13.16 -11.11 -7.31
CA LYS A 91 12.27 -10.57 -8.34
C LYS A 91 11.03 -9.93 -7.71
N TRP A 92 10.29 -10.68 -6.88
CA TRP A 92 9.04 -10.18 -6.31
C TRP A 92 9.26 -9.05 -5.29
N ALA A 93 10.34 -9.09 -4.51
CA ALA A 93 10.71 -7.97 -3.63
C ALA A 93 10.97 -6.67 -4.41
N ASN A 94 11.65 -6.76 -5.57
CA ASN A 94 11.87 -5.59 -6.43
C ASN A 94 10.56 -5.10 -7.06
N VAL A 95 9.71 -6.02 -7.55
CA VAL A 95 8.41 -5.67 -8.13
C VAL A 95 7.52 -4.95 -7.11
N VAL A 96 7.41 -5.45 -5.87
CA VAL A 96 6.66 -4.79 -4.78
C VAL A 96 7.19 -3.38 -4.55
N SER A 97 8.52 -3.23 -4.41
CA SER A 97 9.14 -1.92 -4.17
C SER A 97 8.85 -0.92 -5.29
N ILE A 98 8.96 -1.34 -6.55
CA ILE A 98 8.69 -0.50 -7.73
C ILE A 98 7.21 -0.10 -7.76
N LEU A 99 6.30 -1.07 -7.60
CA LEU A 99 4.86 -0.81 -7.61
C LEU A 99 4.45 0.14 -6.49
N VAL A 100 5.02 0.02 -5.30
CA VAL A 100 4.77 0.93 -4.17
C VAL A 100 5.17 2.37 -4.50
N ILE A 101 6.33 2.57 -5.14
CA ILE A 101 6.78 3.91 -5.55
C ILE A 101 5.82 4.48 -6.60
N VAL A 102 5.47 3.69 -7.62
CA VAL A 102 4.50 4.08 -8.65
C VAL A 102 3.15 4.42 -8.01
N GLN A 103 2.70 3.64 -7.02
CA GLN A 103 1.44 3.84 -6.34
C GLN A 103 1.38 5.15 -5.56
N ILE A 104 2.46 5.53 -4.88
CA ILE A 104 2.53 6.82 -4.17
C ILE A 104 2.46 7.99 -5.15
N ILE A 105 3.21 7.92 -6.26
CA ILE A 105 3.18 8.96 -7.30
C ILE A 105 1.78 9.05 -7.91
N PHE A 106 1.19 7.91 -8.27
CA PHE A 106 -0.13 7.84 -8.89
C PHE A 106 -1.26 8.27 -7.92
N GLY A 107 -1.14 7.94 -6.64
CA GLY A 107 -2.07 8.37 -5.59
C GLY A 107 -2.00 9.88 -5.35
N GLY A 108 -0.79 10.44 -5.32
CA GLY A 108 -0.59 11.89 -5.28
C GLY A 108 -1.22 12.58 -6.48
N ALA A 109 -1.01 12.07 -7.70
CA ALA A 109 -1.66 12.59 -8.90
C ALA A 109 -3.19 12.46 -8.84
N THR A 110 -3.72 11.37 -8.29
CA THR A 110 -5.17 11.17 -8.08
C THR A 110 -5.75 12.26 -7.18
N LEU A 111 -5.06 12.60 -6.09
CA LEU A 111 -5.47 13.68 -5.19
C LEU A 111 -5.43 15.05 -5.90
N LEU A 112 -4.33 15.36 -6.59
CA LEU A 112 -4.14 16.64 -7.28
C LEU A 112 -5.16 16.87 -8.40
N LEU A 113 -5.62 15.81 -9.05
CA LEU A 113 -6.62 15.85 -10.12
C LEU A 113 -8.06 15.81 -9.61
N LEU A 114 -8.30 15.91 -8.30
CA LEU A 114 -9.64 15.83 -7.67
C LEU A 114 -10.31 14.46 -7.81
N ALA A 115 -9.52 13.39 -7.75
CA ALA A 115 -9.96 12.00 -7.76
C ALA A 115 -10.96 11.65 -8.89
N PRO A 116 -10.63 11.88 -10.18
CA PRO A 116 -11.50 11.48 -11.27
C PRO A 116 -11.59 9.95 -11.31
N ILE A 117 -12.74 9.40 -11.72
CA ILE A 117 -13.05 7.96 -11.59
C ILE A 117 -11.99 7.05 -12.23
N VAL A 118 -11.43 7.46 -13.37
CA VAL A 118 -10.38 6.68 -14.07
C VAL A 118 -9.10 6.60 -13.24
N MET A 119 -8.72 7.69 -12.55
CA MET A 119 -7.57 7.68 -11.64
C MET A 119 -7.87 6.86 -10.39
N GLN A 120 -9.09 6.90 -9.85
CA GLN A 120 -9.46 6.05 -8.72
C GLN A 120 -9.35 4.55 -9.07
N LEU A 121 -9.86 4.15 -10.24
CA LEU A 121 -9.76 2.77 -10.73
C LEU A 121 -8.31 2.35 -11.03
N GLY A 122 -7.52 3.23 -11.64
CA GLY A 122 -6.10 2.97 -11.88
C GLY A 122 -5.30 2.82 -10.59
N HIS A 123 -5.59 3.65 -9.58
CA HIS A 123 -4.96 3.57 -8.26
C HIS A 123 -5.35 2.29 -7.53
N LEU A 124 -6.62 1.86 -7.64
CA LEU A 124 -7.08 0.59 -7.09
C LEU A 124 -6.39 -0.60 -7.76
N LEU A 125 -6.31 -0.59 -9.10
CA LEU A 125 -5.62 -1.63 -9.86
C LEU A 125 -4.15 -1.77 -9.42
N LEU A 126 -3.44 -0.66 -9.25
CA LEU A 126 -2.06 -0.68 -8.75
C LEU A 126 -1.97 -1.23 -7.31
N ALA A 127 -2.94 -0.92 -6.45
CA ALA A 127 -3.02 -1.51 -5.11
C ALA A 127 -3.20 -3.05 -5.18
N ASP A 128 -4.05 -3.53 -6.08
CA ASP A 128 -4.25 -4.97 -6.30
C ASP A 128 -2.97 -5.65 -6.81
N LEU A 129 -2.24 -5.00 -7.72
CA LEU A 129 -0.95 -5.50 -8.20
C LEU A 129 0.11 -5.57 -7.09
N ILE A 130 0.13 -4.59 -6.17
CA ILE A 130 0.99 -4.64 -4.97
C ILE A 130 0.62 -5.83 -4.10
N TRP A 131 -0.67 -6.02 -3.82
CA TRP A 131 -1.17 -7.14 -3.02
C TRP A 131 -0.76 -8.49 -3.62
N ILE A 132 -1.03 -8.70 -4.91
CA ILE A 132 -0.68 -9.93 -5.62
C ILE A 132 0.84 -10.15 -5.58
N SER A 133 1.63 -9.13 -5.88
CA SER A 133 3.09 -9.23 -5.88
C SER A 133 3.65 -9.53 -4.48
N PHE A 134 3.03 -8.98 -3.44
CA PHE A 134 3.38 -9.24 -2.05
C PHE A 134 3.06 -10.68 -1.64
N VAL A 135 1.89 -11.21 -2.03
CA VAL A 135 1.53 -12.63 -1.81
C VAL A 135 2.50 -13.54 -2.54
N LEU A 136 2.88 -13.23 -3.78
CA LEU A 136 3.85 -14.00 -4.55
C LEU A 136 5.26 -13.94 -3.94
N MET A 137 5.66 -12.80 -3.37
CA MET A 137 6.88 -12.70 -2.57
C MET A 137 6.83 -13.65 -1.37
N GLY A 138 5.75 -13.65 -0.59
CA GLY A 138 5.56 -14.57 0.54
C GLY A 138 5.59 -16.04 0.12
N ALA A 139 4.94 -16.38 -1.00
CA ALA A 139 4.96 -17.73 -1.56
C ALA A 139 6.38 -18.15 -1.99
N SER A 140 7.15 -17.26 -2.62
CA SER A 140 8.53 -17.54 -3.03
C SER A 140 9.48 -17.79 -1.85
N VAL A 141 9.26 -17.09 -0.72
CA VAL A 141 9.99 -17.34 0.53
C VAL A 141 9.68 -18.74 1.07
N PHE A 142 8.41 -19.15 1.03
CA PHE A 142 7.99 -20.46 1.49
C PHE A 142 8.59 -21.60 0.64
N THR A 143 8.69 -21.41 -0.68
CA THR A 143 9.32 -22.40 -1.58
C THR A 143 10.83 -22.46 -1.38
N ALA A 144 11.50 -21.31 -1.24
CA ALA A 144 12.95 -21.27 -0.99
C ALA A 144 13.31 -21.95 0.34
N GLY A 145 12.55 -21.69 1.40
CA GLY A 145 12.78 -22.32 2.71
C GLY A 145 12.54 -23.83 2.74
N ARG A 146 11.77 -24.39 1.78
CA ARG A 146 11.62 -25.83 1.60
C ARG A 146 12.79 -26.45 0.86
N ALA A 147 13.36 -25.75 -0.12
CA ALA A 147 14.52 -26.23 -0.86
C ALA A 147 15.77 -26.36 0.04
N ASP A 148 15.93 -25.46 1.01
CA ASP A 148 17.04 -25.50 1.99
C ASP A 148 16.94 -26.67 3.00
N GLN A 149 15.81 -27.39 3.04
CA GLN A 149 15.56 -28.52 3.96
C GLN A 149 15.73 -29.91 3.32
N LEU A 150 15.94 -29.97 2.00
CA LEU A 150 16.14 -31.20 1.22
C LEU A 150 17.63 -31.40 0.92
#